data_AF-A0A2D4K5J5-F1
#
_entry.id   AF-A0A2D4K5J5-F1
#
_cell.length_a   1.000
_cell.length_b   1.000
_cell.length_c   1.000
_cell.angle_alpha   90.00
_cell.angle_beta   90.00
_cell.angle_gamma   90.00
#
_symmetry.space_group_name_H-M   'P 1'
#
loop_
_entity.id
_entity.type
_entity.pdbx_description
1 polymer ?
#
loop_
_entity_poly.entity_id
_entity_poly.type
_entity_poly.pdbx_seq_one_letter_code
_entity_poly.pdbx_strand_id
1 'polypeptide(L)'
;IAVARRGGIETIANEYSDRCTPACISLGSKARTIGNAAKSQIITNIKNTLHGFKKLHGRAFNDPFIKSEKEKLPYELQKLPNGSVGVKVSMVPSLVIPLSEYTEQYILRSGPLNYNVPQPFQLCGLTREGEGIVTYK
;
A
#
# COMPACT_ATOMS: atom_id res chain seq x y z
N ILE A 1 6.57 10.82 4.09
CA ILE A 1 5.35 11.35 4.78
C ILE A 1 5.71 12.76 5.24
N ALA A 2 4.82 13.73 5.04
CA ALA A 2 5.05 15.11 5.49
C ALA A 2 3.86 15.59 6.33
N VAL A 3 4.11 16.47 7.28
CA VAL A 3 3.09 17.08 8.13
C VAL A 3 3.30 18.58 8.15
N ALA A 4 2.20 19.32 7.97
CA ALA A 4 2.19 20.76 8.11
C ALA A 4 1.94 21.10 9.58
N ARG A 5 2.95 21.68 10.24
CA ARG A 5 2.90 22.10 11.65
C ARG A 5 3.66 23.41 11.82
N ARG A 6 3.16 24.29 12.70
CA ARG A 6 3.81 25.55 13.09
C ARG A 6 4.26 26.44 11.91
N GLY A 7 3.45 26.51 10.85
CA GLY A 7 3.76 27.33 9.67
C GLY A 7 4.83 26.75 8.74
N GLY A 8 5.29 25.53 8.96
CA GLY A 8 6.25 24.82 8.10
C GLY A 8 5.77 23.43 7.68
N ILE A 9 6.47 22.82 6.72
CA ILE A 9 6.28 21.43 6.31
C ILE A 9 7.46 20.61 6.79
N GLU A 10 7.20 19.64 7.65
CA GLU A 10 8.22 18.74 8.19
C GLU A 10 8.04 17.33 7.61
N THR A 11 9.15 16.71 7.22
CA THR A 11 9.16 15.30 6.78
C THR A 11 9.34 14.38 7.97
N ILE A 12 8.46 13.39 8.12
CA ILE A 12 8.52 12.41 9.20
C ILE A 12 9.40 11.23 8.76
N ALA A 13 10.37 10.87 9.60
CA ALA A 13 11.16 9.66 9.46
C ALA A 13 10.38 8.44 10.00
N ASN A 14 10.61 7.28 9.39
CA ASN A 14 10.02 6.02 9.82
C ASN A 14 10.82 5.36 10.96
N GLU A 15 10.40 4.17 11.37
CA GLU A 15 11.06 3.35 12.40
C GLU A 15 12.52 2.96 12.09
N TYR A 16 12.96 3.14 10.83
CA TYR A 16 14.34 2.93 10.37
C TYR A 16 15.11 4.25 10.22
N SER A 17 14.58 5.38 10.70
CA SER A 17 15.11 6.74 10.49
C SER A 17 15.17 7.18 9.02
N ASP A 18 14.53 6.45 8.10
CA ASP A 18 14.41 6.82 6.71
C ASP A 18 13.21 7.75 6.51
N ARG A 19 13.37 8.78 5.67
CA ARG A 19 12.25 9.66 5.27
C ARG A 19 11.39 9.08 4.14
N CYS A 20 11.81 7.94 3.59
CA CYS A 20 11.16 7.25 2.48
C CYS A 20 10.71 5.84 2.88
N THR A 21 9.40 5.65 3.05
CA THR A 21 8.83 4.31 3.31
C THR A 21 8.46 3.63 2.00
N PRO A 22 9.05 2.48 1.65
CA PRO A 22 8.76 1.78 0.41
C PRO A 22 7.30 1.28 0.40
N ALA A 23 6.65 1.33 -0.75
CA ALA A 23 5.29 0.81 -0.93
C ALA A 23 5.28 -0.71 -1.10
N CYS A 24 5.63 -1.40 -0.02
CA CYS A 24 5.69 -2.85 0.05
C CYS A 24 4.84 -3.38 1.21
N ILE A 25 4.14 -4.49 0.98
CA ILE A 25 3.36 -5.20 2.00
C ILE A 25 3.73 -6.67 1.89
N SER A 26 4.14 -7.30 2.99
CA SER A 26 4.37 -8.74 3.04
C SER A 26 3.36 -9.38 3.97
N LEU A 27 2.71 -10.42 3.48
CA LEU A 27 1.75 -11.20 4.24
C LEU A 27 2.45 -12.45 4.76
N GLY A 28 2.72 -12.45 6.05
CA GLY A 28 3.17 -13.64 6.78
C GLY A 28 1.98 -14.44 7.30
N SER A 29 2.26 -15.65 7.78
CA SER A 29 1.23 -16.56 8.33
C SER A 29 0.56 -16.05 9.60
N LYS A 30 1.26 -15.24 10.41
CA LYS A 30 0.75 -14.70 11.68
C LYS A 30 0.43 -13.21 11.64
N ALA A 31 1.16 -12.46 10.84
CA ALA A 31 1.05 -11.00 10.80
C ALA A 31 1.45 -10.45 9.43
N ARG A 32 0.90 -9.28 9.10
CA ARG A 32 1.29 -8.48 7.94
C ARG A 32 2.37 -7.47 8.32
N THR A 33 3.41 -7.38 7.50
CA THR A 33 4.47 -6.36 7.60
C THR A 33 4.34 -5.39 6.44
N ILE A 34 4.71 -4.13 6.66
CA ILE A 34 4.56 -3.05 5.67
C ILE A 34 5.83 -2.21 5.68
N GLY A 35 6.14 -1.55 4.57
CA GLY A 35 7.26 -0.62 4.51
C GLY A 35 8.61 -1.32 4.45
N ASN A 36 9.60 -0.79 5.17
CA ASN A 36 10.96 -1.32 5.19
C ASN A 36 11.00 -2.79 5.63
N ALA A 37 10.21 -3.17 6.64
CA ALA A 37 10.12 -4.57 7.10
C ALA A 37 9.62 -5.52 6.00
N ALA A 38 8.64 -5.09 5.19
CA ALA A 38 8.17 -5.86 4.03
C ALA A 38 9.19 -5.91 2.90
N LYS A 39 9.94 -4.82 2.68
CA LYS A 39 10.99 -4.75 1.66
C LYS A 39 12.09 -5.80 1.92
N SER A 40 12.48 -6.01 3.17
CA SER A 40 13.44 -7.06 3.54
C SER A 40 12.92 -8.47 3.25
N GLN A 41 11.60 -8.67 3.22
CA GLN A 41 10.97 -9.96 2.94
C GLN A 41 10.71 -10.23 1.47
N ILE A 42 11.07 -9.31 0.56
CA ILE A 42 10.91 -9.52 -0.89
C ILE A 42 11.66 -10.78 -1.33
N ILE A 43 12.82 -11.07 -0.77
CA ILE A 43 13.65 -12.23 -1.16
C ILE A 43 13.19 -13.51 -0.44
N THR A 44 12.76 -13.41 0.82
CA THR A 44 12.40 -14.58 1.62
C THR A 44 10.95 -15.04 1.43
N ASN A 45 10.04 -14.11 1.11
CA ASN A 45 8.61 -14.34 0.95
C ASN A 45 8.11 -13.75 -0.37
N ILE A 46 8.78 -14.10 -1.47
CA ILE A 46 8.57 -13.57 -2.84
C ILE A 46 7.08 -13.61 -3.25
N LYS A 47 6.41 -14.74 -3.03
CA LYS A 47 5.02 -14.95 -3.51
C LYS A 47 3.96 -14.16 -2.73
N ASN A 48 4.23 -13.84 -1.47
CA ASN A 48 3.27 -13.14 -0.60
C ASN A 48 3.73 -11.71 -0.26
N THR A 49 4.76 -11.20 -0.95
CA THR A 49 5.24 -9.83 -0.82
C THR A 49 4.82 -9.02 -2.02
N LEU A 50 4.01 -8.01 -1.78
CA LEU A 50 3.40 -7.14 -2.76
C LEU A 50 4.20 -5.86 -2.87
N HIS A 51 4.65 -5.57 -4.09
CA HIS A 51 5.33 -4.35 -4.46
C HIS A 51 4.84 -3.90 -5.85
N GLY A 52 4.92 -2.61 -6.15
CA GLY A 52 4.53 -2.09 -7.47
C GLY A 52 3.02 -2.09 -7.76
N PHE A 53 2.19 -2.51 -6.81
CA PHE A 53 0.73 -2.61 -6.95
C PHE A 53 0.02 -1.27 -7.24
N LYS A 54 0.69 -0.14 -6.97
CA LYS A 54 0.18 1.21 -7.30
C LYS A 54 -0.13 1.37 -8.79
N LYS A 55 0.66 0.75 -9.67
CA LYS A 55 0.50 0.83 -11.14
C LYS A 55 -0.73 0.07 -11.65
N LEU A 56 -1.24 -0.86 -10.84
CA LEU A 56 -2.36 -1.73 -11.18
C LEU A 56 -3.72 -1.12 -10.79
N HIS A 57 -3.72 -0.04 -10.00
CA HIS A 57 -4.94 0.61 -9.55
C HIS A 57 -5.72 1.23 -10.72
N GLY A 58 -7.04 1.05 -10.70
CA GLY A 58 -7.95 1.63 -11.71
C GLY A 58 -7.91 0.94 -13.08
N ARG A 59 -7.15 -0.15 -13.24
CA ARG A 59 -7.08 -0.90 -14.51
C ARG A 59 -7.92 -2.16 -14.46
N ALA A 60 -8.51 -2.50 -15.61
CA ALA A 60 -9.20 -3.76 -15.80
C ALA A 60 -8.19 -4.91 -15.94
N PHE A 61 -8.55 -6.11 -15.50
CA PHE A 61 -7.68 -7.29 -15.60
C PHE A 61 -7.28 -7.64 -17.04
N ASN A 62 -8.11 -7.28 -18.02
CA ASN A 62 -7.88 -7.57 -19.43
C ASN A 62 -6.99 -6.53 -20.14
N ASP A 63 -6.58 -5.46 -19.46
CA ASP A 63 -5.71 -4.40 -20.02
C ASP A 63 -4.35 -5.00 -20.44
N PRO A 64 -3.83 -4.71 -21.67
CA PRO A 64 -2.51 -5.17 -22.10
C PRO A 64 -1.39 -4.77 -21.12
N PHE A 65 -1.51 -3.63 -20.45
CA PHE A 65 -0.57 -3.20 -19.41
C PHE A 65 -0.50 -4.21 -18.25
N ILE A 66 -1.64 -4.71 -17.79
CA ILE A 66 -1.71 -5.69 -16.70
C ILE A 66 -1.10 -7.02 -17.14
N LYS A 67 -1.30 -7.42 -18.41
CA LYS A 67 -0.69 -8.64 -18.95
C LYS A 67 0.84 -8.55 -18.93
N SER A 68 1.41 -7.44 -19.39
CA SER A 68 2.86 -7.23 -19.37
C SER A 68 3.44 -7.11 -17.96
N GLU A 69 2.70 -6.51 -17.01
CA GLU A 69 3.16 -6.44 -15.61
C GLU A 69 3.02 -7.79 -14.90
N LYS A 70 2.02 -8.61 -15.25
CA LYS A 70 1.84 -9.95 -14.68
C LYS A 70 3.05 -10.85 -14.89
N GLU A 71 3.73 -10.73 -16.03
CA GLU A 71 4.95 -11.50 -16.33
C GLU A 71 6.18 -11.05 -15.53
N LYS A 72 6.21 -9.78 -15.10
CA LYS A 72 7.32 -9.20 -14.34
C LYS A 72 7.15 -9.35 -12.82
N LEU A 73 5.91 -9.48 -12.36
CA LEU A 73 5.59 -9.53 -10.94
C LEU A 73 5.73 -10.96 -10.40
N PRO A 74 6.33 -11.13 -9.21
CA PRO A 74 6.56 -12.45 -8.63
C PRO A 74 5.32 -13.10 -8.00
N TYR A 75 4.21 -12.35 -7.88
CA TYR A 75 2.98 -12.77 -7.22
C TYR A 75 1.81 -12.91 -8.22
N GLU A 76 0.82 -13.72 -7.87
CA GLU A 76 -0.27 -14.09 -8.78
C GLU A 76 -1.37 -13.02 -8.81
N LEU A 77 -1.60 -12.42 -10.00
CA LEU A 77 -2.75 -11.55 -10.25
C LEU A 77 -3.97 -12.37 -10.68
N GLN A 78 -5.12 -12.09 -10.08
CA GLN A 78 -6.41 -12.72 -10.38
C GLN A 78 -7.47 -11.70 -10.77
N LYS A 79 -8.38 -12.09 -11.66
CA LYS A 79 -9.54 -11.28 -12.03
C LYS A 79 -10.59 -11.36 -10.92
N LEU A 80 -11.02 -10.21 -10.42
CA LEU A 80 -12.15 -10.10 -9.50
C LEU A 80 -13.49 -10.14 -10.25
N PRO A 81 -14.61 -10.46 -9.57
CA PRO A 81 -15.94 -10.48 -10.19
C PRO A 81 -16.35 -9.16 -10.85
N ASN A 82 -15.86 -8.04 -10.32
CA ASN A 82 -16.09 -6.70 -10.86
C ASN A 82 -15.22 -6.35 -12.09
N GLY A 83 -14.37 -7.26 -12.56
CA GLY A 83 -13.45 -7.04 -13.69
C GLY A 83 -12.14 -6.33 -13.34
N SER A 84 -11.98 -5.89 -12.09
CA SER A 84 -10.74 -5.30 -11.58
C SER A 84 -9.68 -6.35 -11.27
N VAL A 85 -8.45 -5.88 -11.06
CA VAL A 85 -7.33 -6.73 -10.67
C VAL A 85 -7.34 -6.95 -9.16
N GLY A 86 -7.23 -8.21 -8.74
CA GLY A 86 -6.94 -8.63 -7.37
C GLY A 86 -5.61 -9.36 -7.31
N VAL A 87 -5.07 -9.49 -6.11
CA VAL A 87 -3.86 -10.29 -5.87
C VAL A 87 -4.22 -11.51 -5.05
N LYS A 88 -3.77 -12.68 -5.49
CA LYS A 88 -3.96 -13.93 -4.78
C LYS A 88 -2.73 -14.21 -3.93
N VAL A 89 -2.97 -14.46 -2.65
CA VAL A 89 -1.91 -14.69 -1.68
C VAL A 89 -2.10 -16.06 -1.06
N SER A 90 -1.02 -16.81 -0.98
CA SER A 90 -1.00 -18.15 -0.41
C SER A 90 -0.85 -18.09 1.10
N MET A 91 -1.77 -17.40 1.77
CA MET A 91 -1.97 -17.54 3.21
C MET A 91 -2.91 -18.74 3.45
N VAL A 92 -2.99 -19.25 4.68
CA VAL A 92 -3.99 -20.27 5.07
C VAL A 92 -5.09 -19.56 5.87
N PRO A 93 -6.34 -19.49 5.38
CA PRO A 93 -6.82 -19.92 4.06
C PRO A 93 -6.38 -18.96 2.93
N SER A 94 -6.36 -19.46 1.69
CA SER A 94 -5.95 -18.66 0.52
C SER A 94 -6.96 -17.55 0.28
N LEU A 95 -6.47 -16.30 0.31
CA LEU A 95 -7.30 -15.11 0.23
C LEU A 95 -6.95 -14.31 -1.02
N VAL A 96 -7.98 -13.91 -1.76
CA VAL A 96 -7.88 -12.97 -2.88
C VAL A 96 -8.31 -11.62 -2.36
N ILE A 97 -7.39 -10.68 -2.31
CA ILE A 97 -7.63 -9.36 -1.75
C ILE A 97 -7.68 -8.34 -2.90
N PRO A 98 -8.66 -7.42 -2.92
CA PRO A 98 -8.69 -6.32 -3.86
C PRO A 98 -7.49 -5.39 -3.73
N LEU A 99 -7.03 -4.81 -4.84
CA LEU A 99 -5.94 -3.82 -4.81
C LEU A 99 -6.21 -2.62 -3.91
N SER A 100 -7.47 -2.19 -3.80
CA SER A 100 -7.89 -1.09 -2.93
C SER A 100 -7.51 -1.35 -1.48
N GLU A 101 -7.82 -2.53 -0.95
CA GLU A 101 -7.58 -2.90 0.44
C GLU A 101 -6.08 -2.83 0.80
N TYR A 102 -5.20 -3.22 -0.11
CA TYR A 102 -3.75 -3.07 0.09
C TYR A 102 -3.30 -1.62 0.19
N THR A 103 -3.90 -0.75 -0.62
CA THR A 103 -3.61 0.69 -0.54
C THR A 103 -4.06 1.26 0.80
N GLU A 104 -5.21 0.83 1.33
CA GLU A 104 -5.68 1.22 2.66
C GLU A 104 -4.74 0.73 3.75
N GLN A 105 -4.34 -0.54 3.71
CA GLN A 105 -3.38 -1.12 4.65
C GLN A 105 -2.05 -0.34 4.67
N TYR A 106 -1.59 0.09 3.50
CA TYR A 106 -0.38 0.91 3.39
C TYR A 106 -0.56 2.34 3.93
N ILE A 107 -1.71 2.98 3.67
CA ILE A 107 -2.00 4.34 4.12
C ILE A 107 -2.19 4.39 5.64
N LEU A 108 -2.94 3.45 6.22
CA LEU A 108 -3.29 3.43 7.64
C LEU A 108 -2.07 3.24 8.57
N ARG A 109 -1.00 2.59 8.10
CA ARG A 109 0.25 2.40 8.88
C ARG A 109 1.31 3.49 8.60
N SER A 110 1.09 4.31 7.59
CA SER A 110 1.96 5.46 7.25
C SER A 110 1.59 6.72 8.03
N GLY A 111 0.50 6.71 8.80
CA GLY A 111 0.12 7.77 9.74
C GLY A 111 0.38 7.37 11.20
N PRO A 112 0.51 8.32 12.14
CA PRO A 112 0.55 8.02 13.57
C PRO A 112 -0.74 7.29 14.00
N LEU A 113 -0.57 6.30 14.88
CA LEU A 113 -1.51 5.24 15.30
C LEU A 113 -2.87 5.66 15.91
N ASN A 114 -3.35 6.88 15.75
CA ASN A 114 -4.56 7.36 16.43
C ASN A 114 -5.48 8.26 15.59
N TYR A 115 -5.55 8.06 14.27
CA TYR A 115 -6.51 8.79 13.45
C TYR A 115 -7.32 7.85 12.57
N ASN A 116 -8.61 7.78 12.88
CA ASN A 116 -9.64 7.05 12.15
C ASN A 116 -9.75 7.69 10.76
N VAL A 117 -9.22 7.03 9.72
CA VAL A 117 -9.28 7.52 8.34
C VAL A 117 -10.53 6.97 7.70
N PRO A 118 -11.58 7.77 7.45
CA PRO A 118 -12.72 7.32 6.67
C PRO A 118 -12.27 7.12 5.22
N GLN A 119 -12.49 5.92 4.67
CA GLN A 119 -12.55 5.71 3.22
C GLN A 119 -13.79 6.46 2.69
N PRO A 120 -13.83 6.95 1.43
CA PRO A 120 -12.97 6.61 0.30
C PRO A 120 -12.25 7.84 -0.30
N PHE A 121 -11.08 7.63 -0.91
CA PHE A 121 -10.51 8.52 -1.93
C PHE A 121 -10.74 10.03 -1.78
N GLN A 122 -10.10 10.67 -0.79
CA GLN A 122 -9.84 12.11 -0.87
C GLN A 122 -8.44 12.40 -0.34
N LEU A 123 -7.46 12.39 -1.25
CA LEU A 123 -6.19 13.05 -1.00
C LEU A 123 -6.44 14.56 -1.18
N CYS A 124 -5.99 15.34 -0.20
CA CYS A 124 -6.18 16.80 -0.04
C CYS A 124 -7.46 17.20 0.71
N GLY A 125 -7.31 17.33 2.02
CA GLY A 125 -8.16 18.15 2.88
C GLY A 125 -7.26 18.96 3.80
N LEU A 126 -7.06 20.24 3.50
CA LEU A 126 -6.56 21.21 4.48
C LEU A 126 -7.67 21.43 5.49
N THR A 127 -7.66 20.71 6.61
CA THR A 127 -8.53 21.04 7.74
C THR A 127 -8.02 22.29 8.44
N ARG A 128 -8.94 23.23 8.63
CA ARG A 128 -8.76 24.62 9.07
C ARG A 128 -8.46 24.74 10.58
N GLU A 129 -7.67 23.81 11.12
CA GLU A 129 -7.40 23.59 12.56
C GLU A 129 -5.91 23.29 12.83
N GLY A 130 -5.00 23.92 12.10
CA GLY A 130 -3.57 24.03 12.49
C GLY A 130 -2.70 22.76 12.44
N GLU A 131 -3.26 21.55 12.28
CA GLU A 131 -2.51 20.32 12.05
C GLU A 131 -3.11 19.51 10.89
N GLY A 132 -2.38 19.46 9.76
CA GLY A 132 -2.77 18.68 8.59
C GLY A 132 -1.68 17.67 8.23
N ILE A 133 -2.03 16.39 8.12
CA ILE A 133 -1.13 15.37 7.58
C ILE A 133 -1.26 15.41 6.06
N VAL A 134 -0.29 16.03 5.40
CA VAL A 134 -0.23 16.05 3.93
C VAL A 134 0.62 14.86 3.48
N THR A 135 -0.04 13.74 3.21
CA THR A 135 0.63 12.59 2.61
C THR A 135 0.81 12.85 1.11
N TYR A 136 1.93 13.46 0.73
CA TYR A 136 2.36 13.49 -0.66
C TYR A 136 2.68 12.06 -1.12
N LYS A 137 2.03 11.63 -2.20
CA LYS A 137 2.37 10.45 -2.99
C LYS A 137 2.75 10.89 -4.39
#